data_AF-A0A7X7QM41-F1
#
_entry.id   AF-A0A7X7QM41-F1
#
_cell.length_a   1.000
_cell.length_b   1.000
_cell.length_c   1.000
_cell.angle_alpha   90.00
_cell.angle_beta   90.00
_cell.angle_gamma   90.00
#
_symmetry.space_group_name_H-M   'P 1'
#
loop_
_entity.id
_entity.type
_entity.pdbx_description
1 polymer ?
#
loop_
_entity_poly.entity_id
_entity_poly.type
_entity_poly.pdbx_seq_one_letter_code
_entity_poly.pdbx_strand_id
1 'polypeptide(L)'
;MEKPVPWFARMTFLVHVVLAVVTGLGLVVIPEQVGDMFGYPEAQDGLIPVFRLYGVLMLFFGGLTSLLSALSRSWDRVEIIVQADIVYLVAATMATVAFLILGMGPVFPRSFGRRCTASWPCCSTCPGASARSDARVRSDGGKRASHRPHWRLSLFEALVFQRLILRHGRVIVACSGPEWPWIGSVRDRAGIGRRRREITALKEDTMRRLLSIGIVVLVLAAMLLAPLSAAAETATVTAASTEENGCEPTNAQKYVNAYNGLRMRSAPGLASPFMLFLWNGEHVKVVGCDVWEDAILWSQVE
;
A
#
# COMPACT_ATOMS: atom_id res chain seq x y z
N MET A 1 2.80 23.59 29.63
CA MET A 1 3.13 24.59 28.59
C MET A 1 3.11 23.86 27.25
N GLU A 2 2.32 24.33 26.28
CA GLU A 2 2.27 23.71 24.95
C GLU A 2 3.62 23.87 24.26
N LYS A 3 4.19 22.78 23.75
CA LYS A 3 5.45 22.83 22.98
C LYS A 3 5.14 23.37 21.58
N PRO A 4 5.72 24.52 21.16
CA PRO A 4 5.50 25.03 19.82
C PRO A 4 6.12 24.08 18.80
N VAL A 5 5.46 23.93 17.65
CA VAL A 5 5.99 23.12 16.55
C VAL A 5 7.27 23.77 16.03
N PRO A 6 8.41 23.06 15.99
CA PRO A 6 9.65 23.64 15.48
C PRO A 6 9.52 23.97 14.00
N TRP A 7 10.18 25.04 13.57
CA TRP A 7 10.01 25.57 12.21
C TRP A 7 10.39 24.56 11.12
N PHE A 8 11.41 23.72 11.37
CA PHE A 8 11.85 22.70 10.41
C PHE A 8 10.76 21.65 10.16
N ALA A 9 10.01 21.26 11.20
CA ALA A 9 8.92 20.29 11.05
C ALA A 9 7.79 20.87 10.19
N ARG A 10 7.48 22.17 10.34
CA ARG A 10 6.52 22.86 9.47
C ARG A 10 6.96 22.83 8.01
N MET A 11 8.24 23.04 7.72
CA MET A 11 8.77 22.95 6.36
C MET A 11 8.63 21.54 5.80
N THR A 12 8.96 20.51 6.58
CA THR A 12 8.77 19.12 6.17
C THR A 12 7.31 18.81 5.84
N PHE A 13 6.37 19.25 6.67
CA PHE A 13 4.94 19.09 6.38
C PHE A 13 4.52 19.80 5.10
N LEU A 14 4.98 21.03 4.87
CA LEU A 14 4.67 21.78 3.64
C LEU A 14 5.22 21.10 2.39
N VAL A 15 6.47 20.60 2.44
CA VAL A 15 7.06 19.82 1.33
C VAL A 15 6.23 18.56 1.09
N HIS A 16 5.82 17.87 2.14
CA HIS A 16 4.99 16.68 2.02
C HIS A 16 3.61 16.99 1.40
N VAL A 17 2.97 18.12 1.77
CA VAL A 17 1.74 18.60 1.11
C VAL A 17 1.95 18.77 -0.39
N VAL A 18 3.03 19.44 -0.81
CA VAL A 18 3.32 19.66 -2.23
C VAL A 18 3.50 18.33 -2.96
N LEU A 19 4.29 17.41 -2.41
CA LEU A 19 4.51 16.08 -2.99
C LEU A 19 3.21 15.28 -3.09
N ALA A 20 2.38 15.27 -2.04
CA ALA A 20 1.10 14.57 -2.02
C ALA A 20 0.10 15.18 -3.01
N VAL A 21 0.07 16.51 -3.15
CA VAL A 21 -0.80 17.20 -4.11
C VAL A 21 -0.38 16.90 -5.54
N VAL A 22 0.90 17.04 -5.87
CA VAL A 22 1.41 16.79 -7.23
C VAL A 22 1.19 15.33 -7.62
N THR A 23 1.59 14.39 -6.76
CA THR A 23 1.48 12.95 -7.04
C THR A 23 0.02 12.51 -7.05
N GLY A 24 -0.77 12.95 -6.07
CA GLY A 24 -2.19 12.62 -5.95
C GLY A 24 -3.03 13.16 -7.11
N LEU A 25 -2.81 14.41 -7.54
CA LEU A 25 -3.47 14.96 -8.71
C LEU A 25 -3.03 14.25 -10.00
N GLY A 26 -1.75 13.90 -10.14
CA GLY A 26 -1.26 13.11 -11.26
C GLY A 26 -2.02 11.79 -11.38
N LEU A 27 -2.14 11.04 -10.29
CA LEU A 27 -2.87 9.77 -10.23
C LEU A 27 -4.38 9.91 -10.47
N VAL A 28 -4.99 11.04 -10.11
CA VAL A 28 -6.43 11.28 -10.34
C VAL A 28 -6.71 11.70 -11.78
N VAL A 29 -5.94 12.65 -12.30
CA VAL A 29 -6.22 13.35 -13.58
C VAL A 29 -5.63 12.60 -14.77
N ILE A 30 -4.39 12.12 -14.65
CA ILE A 30 -3.61 11.48 -15.73
C ILE A 30 -3.05 10.10 -15.31
N PRO A 31 -3.90 9.16 -14.83
CA PRO A 31 -3.46 7.86 -14.31
C PRO A 31 -2.72 6.99 -15.33
N GLU A 32 -3.02 7.16 -16.63
CA GLU A 32 -2.38 6.39 -17.71
C GLU A 32 -0.90 6.79 -17.84
N GLN A 33 -0.62 8.09 -17.96
CA GLN A 33 0.73 8.61 -18.09
C GLN A 33 1.57 8.31 -16.84
N VAL A 34 0.95 8.40 -15.66
CA VAL A 34 1.61 8.03 -14.39
C VAL A 34 1.88 6.53 -14.35
N GLY A 35 0.93 5.69 -14.77
CA GLY A 35 1.11 4.24 -14.88
C GLY A 35 2.26 3.87 -15.82
N ASP A 36 2.32 4.48 -16.99
CA ASP A 36 3.38 4.27 -17.99
C ASP A 36 4.76 4.63 -17.42
N MET A 37 4.87 5.75 -16.70
CA MET A 37 6.10 6.18 -16.03
C MET A 37 6.60 5.16 -15.00
N PHE A 38 5.69 4.42 -14.36
CA PHE A 38 6.02 3.35 -13.41
C PHE A 38 6.18 1.97 -14.07
N GLY A 39 6.21 1.88 -15.39
CA GLY A 39 6.38 0.61 -16.10
C GLY A 39 5.12 -0.24 -16.13
N TYR A 40 3.94 0.40 -16.05
CA TYR A 40 2.64 -0.22 -16.31
C TYR A 40 2.06 0.27 -17.66
N PRO A 41 2.76 0.02 -18.80
CA PRO A 41 2.39 0.55 -20.12
C PRO A 41 1.04 0.02 -20.64
N GLU A 42 0.57 -1.08 -20.06
CA GLU A 42 -0.77 -1.63 -20.25
C GLU A 42 -1.47 -1.64 -18.90
N ALA A 43 -1.60 -0.47 -18.25
CA ALA A 43 -2.54 -0.32 -17.15
C ALA A 43 -3.95 -0.58 -17.71
N GLN A 44 -4.30 -1.87 -17.83
CA GLN A 44 -5.55 -2.38 -18.36
C GLN A 44 -6.70 -1.57 -17.73
N ASP A 45 -7.83 -1.43 -18.43
CA ASP A 45 -9.02 -0.69 -17.96
C ASP A 45 -9.42 -0.97 -16.49
N GLY A 46 -8.98 -2.09 -15.91
CA GLY A 46 -9.13 -2.43 -14.49
C GLY A 46 -8.23 -1.70 -13.48
N LEU A 47 -7.07 -1.16 -13.85
CA LEU A 47 -6.12 -0.49 -12.94
C LEU A 47 -6.33 1.02 -12.81
N ILE A 48 -6.91 1.67 -13.83
CA ILE A 48 -7.22 3.10 -13.81
C ILE A 48 -8.07 3.50 -12.57
N PRO A 49 -9.14 2.76 -12.20
CA PRO A 49 -9.89 3.07 -10.98
C PRO A 49 -9.04 2.95 -9.70
N VAL A 50 -8.07 2.03 -9.68
CA VAL A 50 -7.17 1.82 -8.54
C VAL A 50 -6.23 3.00 -8.38
N PHE A 51 -5.60 3.46 -9.46
CA PHE A 51 -4.73 4.64 -9.42
C PHE A 51 -5.49 5.89 -9.01
N ARG A 52 -6.71 6.09 -9.52
CA ARG A 52 -7.54 7.22 -9.09
C ARG A 52 -7.90 7.16 -7.61
N LEU A 53 -8.27 5.98 -7.11
CA LEU A 53 -8.54 5.81 -5.67
C LEU A 53 -7.28 6.11 -4.85
N TYR A 54 -6.13 5.57 -5.26
CA TYR A 54 -4.87 5.80 -4.57
C TYR A 54 -4.48 7.28 -4.58
N GLY A 55 -4.70 7.98 -5.70
CA GLY A 55 -4.52 9.42 -5.81
C GLY A 55 -5.41 10.20 -4.83
N VAL A 56 -6.69 9.85 -4.71
CA VAL A 56 -7.60 10.45 -3.71
C VAL A 56 -7.13 10.18 -2.28
N LEU A 57 -6.69 8.95 -1.99
CA LEU A 57 -6.15 8.60 -0.68
C LEU A 57 -4.86 9.37 -0.37
N MET A 58 -3.96 9.56 -1.34
CA MET A 58 -2.77 10.40 -1.17
C MET A 58 -3.14 11.88 -0.92
N LEU A 59 -4.13 12.42 -1.64
CA LEU A 59 -4.58 13.79 -1.39
C LEU A 59 -5.16 13.96 0.01
N PHE A 60 -5.89 12.94 0.50
CA PHE A 60 -6.48 12.96 1.83
C PHE A 60 -5.44 12.71 2.94
N PHE A 61 -4.80 11.54 2.96
CA PHE A 61 -3.86 11.14 4.01
C PHE A 61 -2.46 11.73 3.87
N GLY A 62 -2.04 12.13 2.67
CA GLY A 62 -0.76 12.82 2.48
C GLY A 62 -0.94 14.32 2.53
N GLY A 63 -1.90 14.84 1.77
CA GLY A 63 -2.14 16.27 1.62
C GLY A 63 -2.84 16.90 2.83
N LEU A 64 -4.03 16.43 3.19
CA LEU A 64 -4.85 17.06 4.22
C LEU A 64 -4.22 16.93 5.62
N THR A 65 -3.75 15.75 6.01
CA THR A 65 -3.15 15.55 7.35
C THR A 65 -1.85 16.32 7.52
N SER A 66 -1.00 16.39 6.48
CA SER A 66 0.21 17.21 6.48
C SER A 66 -0.11 18.70 6.52
N LEU A 67 -1.16 19.14 5.81
CA LEU A 67 -1.61 20.54 5.87
C LEU A 67 -2.11 20.90 7.28
N LEU A 68 -2.93 20.05 7.88
CA LEU A 68 -3.41 20.24 9.25
C LEU A 68 -2.25 20.26 10.26
N SER A 69 -1.22 19.43 10.04
CA SER A 69 -0.01 19.39 10.86
C SER A 69 0.83 20.67 10.71
N ALA A 70 0.99 21.17 9.49
CA ALA A 70 1.69 22.42 9.20
C ALA A 70 0.99 23.65 9.82
N LEU A 71 -0.35 23.64 9.82
CA LEU A 71 -1.18 24.71 10.39
C LEU A 71 -1.30 24.64 11.91
N SER A 72 -0.91 23.53 12.54
CA SER A 72 -0.98 23.38 14.00
C SER A 72 0.03 24.29 14.71
N ARG A 73 -0.45 24.93 15.79
CA ARG A 73 0.39 25.77 16.65
C ARG A 73 1.09 24.96 17.75
N SER A 74 0.50 23.85 18.18
CA SER A 74 1.02 22.99 19.25
C SER A 74 1.42 21.61 18.74
N TRP A 75 2.50 21.07 19.31
CA TRP A 75 3.02 19.74 18.99
C TRP A 75 2.05 18.63 19.38
N ASP A 76 1.34 18.78 20.49
CA ASP A 76 0.41 17.75 21.02
C ASP A 76 -0.68 17.39 19.99
N ARG A 77 -1.16 18.36 19.19
CA ARG A 77 -2.11 18.09 18.10
C ARG A 77 -1.47 17.40 16.90
N VAL A 78 -0.23 17.77 16.58
CA VAL A 78 0.54 17.13 15.50
C VAL A 78 0.79 15.67 15.84
N GLU A 79 1.13 15.38 17.09
CA GLU A 79 1.36 14.01 17.57
C GLU A 79 0.13 13.12 17.36
N ILE A 80 -1.06 13.60 17.70
CA ILE A 80 -2.31 12.84 17.47
C ILE A 80 -2.53 12.56 15.98
N ILE A 81 -2.27 13.55 15.11
CA ILE A 81 -2.41 13.39 13.65
C ILE A 81 -1.41 12.36 13.13
N VAL A 82 -0.15 12.45 13.53
CA VAL A 82 0.92 11.52 13.12
C VAL A 82 0.64 10.11 13.62
N GLN A 83 0.16 9.95 14.85
CA GLN A 83 -0.25 8.64 15.38
C GLN A 83 -1.41 8.05 14.57
N ALA A 84 -2.40 8.85 14.19
CA ALA A 84 -3.49 8.39 13.33
C ALA A 84 -2.99 7.94 11.94
N ASP A 85 -2.05 8.67 11.34
CA ASP A 85 -1.45 8.31 10.05
C ASP A 85 -0.64 7.00 10.15
N ILE A 86 0.11 6.79 11.24
CA ILE A 86 0.83 5.53 11.48
C ILE A 86 -0.16 4.36 11.61
N VAL A 87 -1.22 4.51 12.40
CA VAL A 87 -2.24 3.47 12.57
C VAL A 87 -2.91 3.15 11.23
N TYR A 88 -3.22 4.16 10.43
CA TYR A 88 -3.77 3.98 9.08
C TYR A 88 -2.80 3.22 8.16
N LEU A 89 -1.52 3.60 8.12
CA LEU A 89 -0.51 2.94 7.30
C LEU A 89 -0.34 1.48 7.68
N VAL A 90 -0.33 1.17 8.98
CA VAL A 90 -0.28 -0.21 9.48
C VAL A 90 -1.53 -0.97 9.03
N ALA A 91 -2.73 -0.41 9.21
CA ALA A 91 -3.97 -1.04 8.80
C ALA A 91 -4.04 -1.29 7.27
N ALA A 92 -3.62 -0.32 6.46
CA ALA A 92 -3.56 -0.43 5.01
C ALA A 92 -2.55 -1.50 4.56
N THR A 93 -1.39 -1.58 5.23
CA THR A 93 -0.38 -2.62 4.98
C THR A 93 -0.91 -4.00 5.32
N MET A 94 -1.54 -4.15 6.49
CA MET A 94 -2.15 -5.42 6.91
C MET A 94 -3.27 -5.87 5.96
N ALA A 95 -4.14 -4.95 5.53
CA ALA A 95 -5.16 -5.24 4.54
C ALA A 95 -4.55 -5.69 3.20
N THR A 96 -3.49 -5.01 2.75
CA THR A 96 -2.77 -5.36 1.52
C THR A 96 -2.16 -6.76 1.61
N VAL A 97 -1.50 -7.09 2.72
CA VAL A 97 -0.94 -8.42 2.98
C VAL A 97 -2.04 -9.48 3.02
N ALA A 98 -3.17 -9.22 3.68
CA ALA A 98 -4.30 -10.13 3.71
C ALA A 98 -4.87 -10.39 2.31
N PHE A 99 -5.01 -9.35 1.48
CA PHE A 99 -5.46 -9.47 0.10
C PHE A 99 -4.50 -10.30 -0.75
N LEU A 100 -3.18 -10.11 -0.58
CA LEU A 100 -2.16 -10.92 -1.25
C LEU A 100 -2.25 -12.39 -0.86
N ILE A 101 -2.37 -12.69 0.44
CA ILE A 101 -2.46 -14.08 0.94
C ILE A 101 -3.72 -14.78 0.42
N LEU A 102 -4.85 -14.08 0.38
CA LEU A 102 -6.12 -14.63 -0.08
C LEU A 102 -6.22 -14.71 -1.61
N GLY A 103 -5.24 -14.18 -2.35
CA GLY A 103 -5.30 -14.05 -3.80
C GLY A 103 -6.47 -13.19 -4.28
N MET A 104 -7.01 -12.33 -3.41
CA MET A 104 -8.11 -11.43 -3.70
C MET A 104 -7.54 -10.04 -3.87
N GLY A 105 -7.49 -9.54 -5.11
CA GLY A 105 -7.27 -8.11 -5.33
C GLY A 105 -8.44 -7.29 -4.76
N PRO A 106 -8.28 -5.98 -4.51
CA PRO A 106 -9.40 -5.12 -4.13
C PRO A 106 -10.51 -5.28 -5.18
N VAL A 107 -11.62 -5.87 -4.76
CA VAL A 107 -12.72 -6.22 -5.65
C VAL A 107 -13.49 -4.95 -5.95
N PHE A 108 -13.03 -4.18 -6.93
CA PHE A 108 -13.85 -3.12 -7.49
C PHE A 108 -15.00 -3.80 -8.21
N PRO A 109 -16.26 -3.50 -7.84
CA PRO A 109 -17.40 -4.08 -8.53
C PRO A 109 -17.28 -3.70 -10.01
N ARG A 110 -17.08 -4.70 -10.88
CA ARG A 110 -17.02 -4.59 -12.35
C ARG A 110 -18.36 -4.12 -12.98
N SER A 111 -19.28 -3.57 -12.20
CA SER A 111 -20.69 -3.40 -12.58
C SER A 111 -21.04 -2.14 -13.37
N PHE A 112 -20.09 -1.28 -13.73
CA PHE A 112 -20.38 -0.10 -14.57
C PHE A 112 -20.00 -0.22 -16.05
N GLY A 113 -19.47 -1.38 -16.48
CA GLY A 113 -19.12 -1.65 -17.88
C GLY A 113 -20.18 -2.47 -18.62
N ARG A 114 -21.17 -1.77 -19.20
CA ARG A 114 -21.95 -2.17 -20.40
C ARG A 114 -22.35 -3.65 -20.50
N ARG A 115 -23.45 -4.02 -19.84
CA ARG A 115 -24.31 -5.12 -20.33
C ARG A 115 -25.49 -4.54 -21.10
N CYS A 116 -25.17 -3.95 -22.25
CA CYS A 116 -26.07 -3.79 -23.38
C CYS A 116 -25.24 -4.07 -24.64
N THR A 117 -24.75 -5.30 -24.77
CA THR A 117 -24.59 -5.82 -26.13
C THR A 117 -26.00 -6.11 -26.61
N ALA A 118 -26.46 -5.27 -27.53
CA ALA A 118 -27.59 -5.51 -28.42
C ALA A 118 -27.30 -6.67 -29.39
N SER A 119 -26.73 -7.75 -28.88
CA SER A 119 -26.65 -9.06 -29.50
C SER A 119 -27.37 -10.03 -28.57
N TRP A 120 -28.65 -9.75 -28.37
CA TRP A 120 -29.62 -10.82 -28.54
C TRP A 120 -29.19 -11.60 -29.81
N PRO A 121 -28.92 -12.90 -29.75
CA PRO A 121 -29.39 -13.71 -30.83
C PRO A 121 -30.88 -13.44 -30.87
N CYS A 122 -31.33 -12.91 -32.01
CA CYS A 122 -32.62 -13.33 -32.53
C CYS A 122 -32.87 -14.78 -32.09
N CYS A 123 -33.97 -15.01 -31.40
CA CYS A 123 -34.58 -16.32 -31.33
C CYS A 123 -34.58 -16.90 -32.75
N SER A 124 -33.63 -17.78 -33.09
CA SER A 124 -33.66 -18.54 -34.34
C SER A 124 -34.46 -19.84 -34.18
N THR A 125 -35.22 -19.97 -33.09
CA THR A 125 -36.23 -21.01 -32.91
C THR A 125 -37.58 -20.38 -32.56
N CYS A 126 -38.07 -19.52 -33.45
CA CYS A 126 -39.49 -19.47 -33.73
C CYS A 126 -39.73 -20.37 -34.95
N PRO A 127 -40.25 -21.60 -34.79
CA PRO A 127 -40.80 -22.32 -35.92
C PRO A 127 -42.11 -21.60 -36.31
N GLY A 128 -42.08 -20.88 -37.43
CA GLY A 128 -43.29 -20.38 -38.09
C GLY A 128 -43.52 -18.87 -37.96
N ALA A 129 -42.91 -18.10 -38.87
CA ALA A 129 -43.49 -16.85 -39.33
C ALA A 129 -42.95 -16.54 -40.73
N SER A 130 -43.45 -17.27 -41.73
CA SER A 130 -43.38 -16.85 -43.11
C SER A 130 -44.31 -15.65 -43.33
N ALA A 131 -43.83 -14.67 -44.10
CA ALA A 131 -44.61 -13.59 -44.72
C ALA A 131 -45.07 -12.50 -43.71
N ARG A 132 -44.96 -11.20 -43.99
CA ARG A 132 -45.21 -10.48 -45.23
C ARG A 132 -44.47 -9.14 -45.18
N SER A 133 -43.99 -8.70 -46.34
CA SER A 133 -43.80 -7.30 -46.68
C SER A 133 -45.03 -6.47 -46.33
N ASP A 134 -44.85 -5.27 -45.76
CA ASP A 134 -45.33 -4.04 -46.37
C ASP A 134 -45.03 -2.80 -45.52
N ALA A 135 -44.94 -1.72 -46.28
CA ALA A 135 -44.43 -0.41 -45.94
C ALA A 135 -45.32 0.42 -45.00
N ARG A 136 -44.73 1.56 -44.61
CA ARG A 136 -45.31 2.89 -44.33
C ARG A 136 -45.31 3.36 -42.87
N VAL A 137 -44.66 4.52 -42.73
CA VAL A 137 -45.18 5.75 -42.12
C VAL A 137 -45.50 5.66 -40.62
N ARG A 138 -44.77 6.43 -39.79
CA ARG A 138 -45.17 7.79 -39.42
C ARG A 138 -44.15 8.42 -38.48
N SER A 139 -43.94 9.71 -38.66
CA SER A 139 -43.29 10.61 -37.73
C SER A 139 -44.16 10.81 -36.49
N ASP A 140 -43.56 10.90 -35.31
CA ASP A 140 -43.92 11.74 -34.16
C ASP A 140 -42.75 11.60 -33.17
N GLY A 141 -42.11 12.63 -32.62
CA GLY A 141 -42.70 13.83 -32.05
C GLY A 141 -42.86 13.63 -30.53
N GLY A 142 -41.77 13.59 -29.74
CA GLY A 142 -41.92 13.33 -28.30
C GLY A 142 -40.69 13.47 -27.40
N LYS A 143 -40.53 14.67 -26.83
CA LYS A 143 -40.04 15.01 -25.48
C LYS A 143 -38.66 14.48 -25.02
N ARG A 144 -37.70 15.41 -24.97
CA ARG A 144 -36.43 15.31 -24.20
C ARG A 144 -36.74 15.27 -22.70
N ALA A 145 -36.47 14.14 -22.04
CA ALA A 145 -36.37 14.06 -20.60
C ALA A 145 -34.93 14.40 -20.18
N SER A 146 -34.76 15.51 -19.45
CA SER A 146 -33.50 15.90 -18.85
C SER A 146 -33.21 15.03 -17.62
N HIS A 147 -32.25 14.11 -17.74
CA HIS A 147 -31.67 13.45 -16.57
C HIS A 147 -30.62 14.38 -15.93
N ARG A 148 -30.95 14.94 -14.77
CA ARG A 148 -29.96 15.52 -13.85
C ARG A 148 -29.29 14.38 -13.08
N PRO A 149 -27.96 14.35 -12.91
CA PRO A 149 -27.33 13.40 -12.02
C PRO A 149 -27.43 13.88 -10.57
N HIS A 150 -28.02 13.06 -9.72
CA HIS A 150 -28.03 13.23 -8.26
C HIS A 150 -26.75 12.61 -7.70
N TRP A 151 -25.73 13.42 -7.41
CA TRP A 151 -24.55 13.00 -6.65
C TRP A 151 -24.77 13.39 -5.19
N ARG A 152 -25.40 12.51 -4.42
CA ARG A 152 -25.32 12.50 -2.96
C ARG A 152 -25.42 11.06 -2.48
N LEU A 153 -24.29 10.40 -2.31
CA LEU A 153 -24.18 9.21 -1.48
C LEU A 153 -22.97 9.40 -0.57
N SER A 154 -23.27 9.45 0.72
CA SER A 154 -22.31 9.59 1.80
C SER A 154 -21.54 8.28 1.98
N LEU A 155 -20.29 8.40 2.43
CA LEU A 155 -19.38 7.31 2.79
C LEU A 155 -19.99 6.26 3.77
N PHE A 156 -21.13 6.57 4.36
CA PHE A 156 -21.79 5.78 5.40
C PHE A 156 -22.61 4.60 4.85
N GLU A 157 -23.16 4.69 3.63
CA GLU A 157 -23.91 3.56 3.04
C GLU A 157 -23.01 2.45 2.49
N ALA A 158 -21.79 2.77 2.08
CA ALA A 158 -20.82 1.78 1.60
C ALA A 158 -20.42 0.77 2.71
N LEU A 159 -20.37 1.21 3.97
CA LEU A 159 -20.05 0.36 5.12
C LEU A 159 -21.23 -0.51 5.57
N VAL A 160 -22.47 -0.10 5.31
CA VAL A 160 -23.67 -0.92 5.60
C VAL A 160 -23.83 -2.04 4.56
N PHE A 161 -23.44 -1.80 3.31
CA PHE A 161 -23.55 -2.80 2.23
C PHE A 161 -22.59 -4.00 2.41
N GLN A 162 -21.43 -3.77 3.04
CA GLN A 162 -20.47 -4.83 3.34
C GLN A 162 -20.97 -5.82 4.41
N ARG A 163 -21.93 -5.40 5.25
CA ARG A 163 -22.55 -6.25 6.27
C ARG A 163 -23.72 -7.10 5.74
N LEU A 164 -24.30 -6.74 4.59
CA LEU A 164 -25.42 -7.48 3.99
C LEU A 164 -24.95 -8.66 3.11
N ILE A 165 -23.78 -8.55 2.48
CA ILE A 165 -23.22 -9.59 1.61
C ILE A 165 -22.69 -10.80 2.40
N LEU A 166 -22.31 -10.61 3.67
CA LEU A 166 -21.85 -11.70 4.53
C LEU A 166 -22.98 -12.55 5.15
N ARG A 167 -24.26 -12.19 4.97
CA ARG A 167 -25.39 -12.86 5.67
C ARG A 167 -26.26 -13.78 4.80
N HIS A 168 -26.20 -13.69 3.47
CA HIS A 168 -26.98 -14.56 2.58
C HIS A 168 -26.14 -15.13 1.44
N GLY A 169 -25.42 -16.21 1.76
CA GLY A 169 -24.84 -17.10 0.76
C GLY A 169 -25.93 -17.92 0.05
N ARG A 170 -25.71 -18.11 -1.25
CA ARG A 170 -26.40 -19.02 -2.19
C ARG A 170 -27.78 -18.57 -2.70
N VAL A 171 -27.77 -17.98 -3.89
CA VAL A 171 -28.85 -18.16 -4.87
C VAL A 171 -28.38 -19.27 -5.82
N ILE A 172 -28.86 -20.50 -5.60
CA ILE A 172 -28.79 -21.57 -6.59
C ILE A 172 -30.03 -21.38 -7.48
N VAL A 173 -29.82 -20.95 -8.71
CA VAL A 173 -30.89 -20.96 -9.73
C VAL A 173 -30.97 -22.40 -10.27
N ALA A 174 -31.85 -23.19 -9.67
CA ALA A 174 -32.25 -24.47 -10.23
C ALA A 174 -33.25 -24.21 -11.37
N CYS A 175 -32.85 -24.48 -12.61
CA CYS A 175 -33.78 -24.62 -13.71
C CYS A 175 -34.36 -26.04 -13.66
N SER A 176 -35.56 -26.19 -13.11
CA SER A 176 -36.35 -27.41 -13.21
C SER A 176 -37.05 -27.43 -14.58
N GLY A 177 -36.55 -28.24 -15.51
CA GLY A 177 -37.30 -28.68 -16.69
C GLY A 177 -37.67 -30.15 -16.53
N PRO A 178 -38.93 -30.56 -16.72
CA PRO A 178 -39.31 -31.95 -16.68
C PRO A 178 -39.06 -32.60 -18.05
N GLU A 179 -38.83 -33.92 -18.00
CA GLU A 179 -38.85 -34.87 -19.13
C GLU A 179 -37.57 -34.90 -19.97
N TRP A 180 -36.82 -36.00 -19.89
CA TRP A 180 -36.67 -37.01 -20.96
C TRP A 180 -35.84 -38.20 -20.44
N PRO A 181 -36.26 -39.45 -20.70
CA PRO A 181 -35.46 -40.65 -20.48
C PRO A 181 -34.51 -40.88 -21.68
N TRP A 182 -33.40 -41.59 -21.47
CA TRP A 182 -32.93 -42.73 -22.27
C TRP A 182 -31.49 -43.10 -21.86
N ILE A 183 -31.37 -44.37 -21.48
CA ILE A 183 -30.15 -45.07 -21.13
C ILE A 183 -29.34 -45.32 -22.40
N GLY A 184 -28.12 -44.81 -22.45
CA GLY A 184 -27.13 -45.11 -23.49
C GLY A 184 -25.76 -45.37 -22.86
N SER A 185 -25.49 -46.63 -22.54
CA SER A 185 -24.20 -47.11 -22.05
C SER A 185 -23.17 -47.10 -23.21
N VAL A 186 -22.50 -45.98 -23.42
CA VAL A 186 -21.25 -45.92 -24.18
C VAL A 186 -20.10 -45.84 -23.19
N ARG A 187 -19.32 -46.92 -23.13
CA ARG A 187 -18.19 -47.10 -22.23
C ARG A 187 -17.01 -46.27 -22.73
N ASP A 188 -16.95 -45.01 -22.29
CA ASP A 188 -15.90 -44.04 -22.62
C ASP A 188 -14.50 -44.44 -22.13
N ARG A 189 -13.65 -44.93 -23.03
CA ARG A 189 -12.18 -45.03 -22.79
C ARG A 189 -11.43 -43.71 -23.01
N ALA A 190 -12.10 -42.64 -23.43
CA ALA A 190 -11.49 -41.32 -23.66
C ALA A 190 -11.30 -40.47 -22.37
N GLY A 191 -11.83 -40.91 -21.22
CA GLY A 191 -11.83 -40.14 -19.97
C GLY A 191 -10.52 -40.13 -19.17
N ILE A 192 -9.57 -41.03 -19.45
CA ILE A 192 -8.35 -41.18 -18.63
C ILE A 192 -7.28 -40.13 -18.98
N GLY A 193 -7.19 -39.72 -20.25
CA GLY A 193 -6.21 -38.72 -20.70
C GLY A 193 -6.53 -37.27 -20.27
N ARG A 194 -7.80 -36.97 -19.93
CA ARG A 194 -8.23 -35.63 -19.49
C ARG A 194 -7.86 -35.37 -18.03
N ARG A 195 -8.04 -36.36 -17.15
CA ARG A 195 -7.70 -36.25 -15.72
C ARG A 195 -6.20 -36.03 -15.47
N ARG A 196 -5.32 -36.58 -16.32
CA ARG A 196 -3.86 -36.41 -16.15
C ARG A 196 -3.38 -34.99 -16.47
N ARG A 197 -4.08 -34.27 -17.36
CA ARG A 197 -3.79 -32.87 -17.70
C ARG A 197 -4.29 -31.89 -16.65
N GLU A 198 -5.40 -32.20 -15.99
CA GLU A 198 -5.92 -31.38 -14.90
C GLU A 198 -5.02 -31.43 -13.65
N ILE A 199 -4.44 -32.60 -13.34
CA ILE A 199 -3.55 -32.76 -12.18
C ILE A 199 -2.22 -32.00 -12.36
N THR A 200 -1.71 -31.91 -13.59
CA THR A 200 -0.45 -31.19 -13.88
C THR A 200 -0.64 -29.67 -13.83
N ALA A 201 -1.75 -29.16 -14.37
CA ALA A 201 -2.08 -27.72 -14.29
C ALA A 201 -2.30 -27.24 -12.84
N LEU A 202 -2.97 -28.04 -12.00
CA LEU A 202 -3.21 -27.69 -10.60
C LEU A 202 -1.89 -27.60 -9.80
N LYS A 203 -0.91 -28.46 -10.13
CA LYS A 203 0.38 -28.50 -9.46
C LYS A 203 1.25 -27.28 -9.81
N GLU A 204 1.18 -26.82 -11.05
CA GLU A 204 1.96 -25.66 -11.51
C GLU A 204 1.45 -24.34 -10.89
N ASP A 205 0.14 -24.16 -10.82
CA ASP A 205 -0.48 -22.99 -10.16
C ASP A 205 -0.19 -22.95 -8.66
N THR A 206 -0.23 -24.11 -8.00
CA THR A 206 0.09 -24.20 -6.56
C THR A 206 1.56 -23.85 -6.31
N MET A 207 2.47 -24.33 -7.17
CA MET A 207 3.90 -24.08 -7.04
C MET A 207 4.24 -22.60 -7.28
N ARG A 208 3.62 -21.95 -8.27
CA ARG A 208 3.79 -20.51 -8.52
C ARG A 208 3.32 -19.66 -7.33
N ARG A 209 2.19 -20.03 -6.70
CA ARG A 209 1.69 -19.36 -5.49
C ARG A 209 2.62 -19.52 -4.30
N LEU A 210 3.12 -20.73 -4.06
CA LEU A 210 4.08 -20.99 -2.98
C LEU A 210 5.38 -20.23 -3.18
N LEU A 211 5.89 -20.16 -4.42
CA LEU A 211 7.08 -19.38 -4.75
C LEU A 211 6.87 -17.88 -4.48
N SER A 212 5.73 -17.32 -4.91
CA SER A 212 5.40 -15.91 -4.68
C SER A 212 5.28 -15.58 -3.19
N ILE A 213 4.64 -16.44 -2.39
CA ILE A 213 4.54 -16.26 -0.95
C ILE A 213 5.92 -16.33 -0.30
N GLY A 214 6.76 -17.28 -0.71
CA GLY A 214 8.14 -17.40 -0.23
C GLY A 214 8.98 -16.14 -0.47
N ILE A 215 8.87 -15.54 -1.65
CA ILE A 215 9.58 -14.29 -1.99
C ILE A 215 9.10 -13.13 -1.11
N VAL A 216 7.79 -12.97 -0.91
CA VAL A 216 7.25 -11.89 -0.07
C VAL A 216 7.72 -12.04 1.38
N VAL A 217 7.65 -13.26 1.94
CA VAL A 217 8.14 -13.53 3.31
C VAL A 217 9.63 -13.25 3.43
N LEU A 218 10.44 -13.63 2.43
CA LEU A 218 11.87 -13.36 2.40
C LEU A 218 12.16 -11.85 2.40
N VAL A 219 11.47 -11.06 1.57
CA VAL A 219 11.64 -9.60 1.50
C VAL A 219 11.23 -8.94 2.81
N LEU A 220 10.12 -9.37 3.40
CA LEU A 220 9.63 -8.83 4.67
C LEU A 220 10.59 -9.17 5.83
N ALA A 221 11.14 -10.38 5.84
CA ALA A 221 12.19 -10.79 6.77
C ALA A 221 13.47 -9.97 6.56
N ALA A 222 13.89 -9.73 5.31
CA ALA A 222 15.07 -8.91 5.00
C ALA A 222 14.89 -7.45 5.45
N MET A 223 13.70 -6.85 5.26
CA MET A 223 13.41 -5.49 5.72
C MET A 223 13.37 -5.37 7.25
N LEU A 224 12.92 -6.41 7.96
CA LEU A 224 12.98 -6.46 9.42
C LEU A 224 14.40 -6.70 9.93
N LEU A 225 15.19 -7.54 9.26
CA LEU A 225 16.54 -7.91 9.68
C LEU A 225 17.61 -6.86 9.34
N ALA A 226 17.40 -6.04 8.30
CA ALA A 226 18.34 -4.98 7.92
C ALA A 226 18.68 -4.01 9.08
N PRO A 227 17.71 -3.40 9.80
CA PRO A 227 18.04 -2.55 10.95
C PRO A 227 18.63 -3.30 12.14
N LEU A 228 18.33 -4.60 12.30
CA LEU A 228 18.94 -5.42 13.37
C LEU A 228 20.42 -5.76 13.08
N SER A 229 20.79 -5.98 11.82
CA SER A 229 22.19 -6.24 11.43
C SER A 229 23.09 -5.03 11.67
N ALA A 230 22.61 -3.83 11.34
CA ALA A 230 23.32 -2.58 11.62
C ALA A 230 23.49 -2.29 13.12
N ALA A 231 22.54 -2.74 13.96
CA ALA A 231 22.64 -2.60 15.42
C ALA A 231 23.58 -3.66 16.05
N ALA A 232 23.69 -4.85 15.45
CA ALA A 232 24.55 -5.92 15.95
C ALA A 232 26.05 -5.63 15.72
N GLU A 233 26.40 -4.97 14.62
CA GLU A 233 27.78 -4.63 14.28
C GLU A 233 28.39 -3.60 15.25
N THR A 234 27.57 -2.69 15.78
CA THR A 234 28.00 -1.75 16.84
C THR A 234 28.27 -2.42 18.20
N ALA A 235 27.70 -3.60 18.46
CA ALA A 235 27.83 -4.29 19.75
C ALA A 235 29.09 -5.18 19.84
N THR A 236 29.61 -5.67 18.72
CA THR A 236 30.80 -6.54 18.69
C THR A 236 32.11 -5.74 18.64
N VAL A 237 32.12 -4.56 18.03
CA VAL A 237 33.31 -3.69 17.99
C VAL A 237 33.68 -3.13 19.37
N THR A 238 32.69 -2.94 20.25
CA THR A 238 32.91 -2.48 21.63
C THR A 238 33.44 -3.56 22.57
N ALA A 239 33.32 -4.85 22.23
CA ALA A 239 33.81 -5.95 23.07
C ALA A 239 35.21 -6.45 22.66
N ALA A 240 35.56 -6.39 21.37
CA ALA A 240 36.83 -6.93 20.88
C ALA A 240 37.99 -5.91 20.87
N SER A 241 37.70 -4.60 20.87
CA SER A 241 38.75 -3.56 20.82
C SER A 241 39.35 -3.18 22.18
N THR A 242 38.78 -3.70 23.27
CA THR A 242 39.19 -3.34 24.64
C THR A 242 40.41 -4.12 25.14
N GLU A 243 40.69 -5.32 24.61
CA GLU A 243 41.82 -6.14 25.07
C GLU A 243 43.11 -5.96 24.26
N GLU A 244 43.06 -5.59 22.98
CA GLU A 244 44.26 -5.61 22.13
C GLU A 244 45.08 -4.30 22.17
N ASN A 245 44.47 -3.17 22.54
CA ASN A 245 45.14 -1.85 22.46
C ASN A 245 45.72 -1.31 23.77
N GLY A 246 45.64 -2.05 24.88
CA GLY A 246 46.33 -1.71 26.14
C GLY A 246 46.09 -0.29 26.67
N CYS A 247 45.00 0.35 26.25
CA CYS A 247 44.76 1.75 26.54
C CYS A 247 43.96 1.86 27.84
N GLU A 248 44.61 2.40 28.87
CA GLU A 248 44.00 2.63 30.17
C GLU A 248 43.13 3.90 30.10
N PRO A 249 41.83 3.82 30.41
CA PRO A 249 40.96 4.98 30.37
C PRO A 249 41.44 6.03 31.38
N THR A 250 41.72 7.23 30.90
CA THR A 250 42.28 8.30 31.75
C THR A 250 41.34 8.74 32.86
N ASN A 251 40.03 8.41 32.78
CA ASN A 251 38.99 8.85 33.70
C ASN A 251 38.99 10.38 33.93
N ALA A 252 39.58 11.13 33.02
CA ALA A 252 39.74 12.56 33.14
C ALA A 252 38.37 13.22 32.99
N GLN A 253 38.08 14.17 33.89
CA GLN A 253 36.94 15.05 33.74
C GLN A 253 37.31 16.17 32.77
N LYS A 254 36.49 16.36 31.73
CA LYS A 254 36.64 17.43 30.75
C LYS A 254 35.39 18.30 30.74
N TYR A 255 35.59 19.56 30.35
CA TYR A 255 34.52 20.50 30.08
C TYR A 255 34.30 20.60 28.59
N VAL A 256 33.04 20.60 28.17
CA VAL A 256 32.67 20.83 26.77
C VAL A 256 32.87 22.29 26.44
N ASN A 257 33.84 22.62 25.59
CA ASN A 257 34.06 23.98 25.08
C ASN A 257 33.54 24.09 23.64
N ALA A 258 32.22 24.14 23.49
CA ALA A 258 31.54 24.22 22.20
C ALA A 258 30.38 25.22 22.28
N TYR A 259 30.58 26.43 21.75
CA TYR A 259 29.58 27.50 21.79
C TYR A 259 28.24 27.14 21.14
N ASN A 260 28.28 26.32 20.09
CA ASN A 260 27.09 25.81 19.42
C ASN A 260 26.68 24.42 19.91
N GLY A 261 27.26 23.95 21.03
CA GLY A 261 27.14 22.61 21.58
C GLY A 261 27.82 21.50 20.76
N LEU A 262 28.12 20.41 21.46
CA LEU A 262 28.81 19.24 20.93
C LEU A 262 27.78 18.14 20.63
N ARG A 263 27.81 17.61 19.41
CA ARG A 263 26.92 16.54 18.97
C ARG A 263 27.53 15.18 19.28
N MET A 264 26.98 14.47 20.26
CA MET A 264 27.38 13.11 20.58
C MET A 264 26.83 12.13 19.55
N ARG A 265 27.65 11.15 19.17
CA ARG A 265 27.27 10.05 18.29
C ARG A 265 27.45 8.72 18.99
N SER A 266 26.78 7.68 18.51
CA SER A 266 26.82 6.36 19.13
C SER A 266 28.13 5.60 18.92
N ALA A 267 28.92 6.00 17.91
CA ALA A 267 30.21 5.38 17.56
C ALA A 267 31.11 6.42 16.87
N PRO A 268 32.45 6.21 16.83
CA PRO A 268 33.36 7.00 16.00
C PRO A 268 32.90 7.02 14.53
N GLY A 269 33.05 8.18 13.88
CA GLY A 269 32.74 8.36 12.46
C GLY A 269 31.56 9.31 12.18
N LEU A 270 31.53 9.86 10.96
CA LEU A 270 30.51 10.83 10.54
C LEU A 270 29.16 10.20 10.17
N ALA A 271 29.17 8.89 9.86
CA ALA A 271 27.98 8.13 9.49
C ALA A 271 27.17 7.59 10.69
N SER A 272 27.76 7.57 11.89
CA SER A 272 27.11 7.01 13.08
C SER A 272 25.95 7.90 13.54
N PRO A 273 24.84 7.33 14.06
CA PRO A 273 23.66 8.09 14.43
C PRO A 273 23.95 9.07 15.58
N PHE A 274 23.24 10.20 15.54
CA PHE A 274 23.26 11.20 16.60
C PHE A 274 22.51 10.68 17.83
N MET A 275 23.14 10.78 19.01
CA MET A 275 22.56 10.33 20.27
C MET A 275 22.00 11.49 21.08
N LEU A 276 22.85 12.47 21.40
CA LEU A 276 22.47 13.60 22.25
C LEU A 276 23.33 14.84 22.00
N PHE A 277 22.92 15.96 22.59
CA PHE A 277 23.62 17.23 22.50
C PHE A 277 24.20 17.60 23.85
N LEU A 278 25.48 17.96 23.89
CA LEU A 278 26.13 18.51 25.07
C LEU A 278 26.32 20.02 24.90
N TRP A 279 26.05 20.79 25.94
CA TRP A 279 26.15 22.25 25.92
C TRP A 279 27.49 22.76 26.41
N ASN A 280 27.82 24.01 26.06
CA ASN A 280 29.04 24.66 26.54
C ASN A 280 29.09 24.70 28.07
N GLY A 281 30.18 24.22 28.65
CA GLY A 281 30.38 24.15 30.10
C GLY A 281 29.85 22.88 30.77
N GLU A 282 29.22 21.96 30.04
CA GLU A 282 28.85 20.66 30.60
C GLU A 282 30.09 19.81 30.90
N HIS A 283 30.00 19.06 31.99
CA HIS A 283 31.03 18.15 32.44
C HIS A 283 30.81 16.78 31.83
N VAL A 284 31.89 16.20 31.31
CA VAL A 284 31.89 14.83 30.79
C VAL A 284 33.08 14.07 31.35
N LYS A 285 32.87 12.78 31.63
CA LYS A 285 33.95 11.89 32.04
C LYS A 285 34.40 11.07 30.83
N VAL A 286 35.68 11.10 30.52
CA VAL A 286 36.23 10.24 29.46
C VAL A 286 36.34 8.81 30.00
N VAL A 287 35.52 7.90 29.47
CA VAL A 287 35.41 6.51 29.93
C VAL A 287 36.07 5.50 29.00
N GLY A 288 36.37 5.89 27.76
CA GLY A 288 37.03 5.02 26.79
C GLY A 288 38.26 5.67 26.16
N CYS A 289 38.84 4.96 25.20
CA CYS A 289 40.06 5.36 24.51
C CYS A 289 39.79 6.32 23.36
N ASP A 290 40.81 7.11 23.04
CA ASP A 290 40.79 8.02 21.90
C ASP A 290 40.97 7.20 20.61
N VAL A 291 40.01 7.31 19.68
CA VAL A 291 40.00 6.62 18.39
C VAL A 291 40.10 7.66 17.27
N TRP A 292 41.06 7.49 16.35
CA TRP A 292 41.16 8.32 15.15
C TRP A 292 40.33 7.73 14.01
N GLU A 293 39.29 8.43 13.57
CA GLU A 293 38.42 8.02 12.47
C GLU A 293 37.96 9.26 11.70
N ASP A 294 37.83 9.20 10.37
CA ASP A 294 37.47 10.35 9.51
C ASP A 294 38.35 11.60 9.72
N ALA A 295 39.63 11.41 10.05
CA ALA A 295 40.56 12.48 10.43
C ALA A 295 40.10 13.34 11.62
N ILE A 296 39.25 12.78 12.50
CA ILE A 296 38.80 13.36 13.76
C ILE A 296 39.19 12.43 14.90
N LEU A 297 39.62 13.00 16.03
CA LEU A 297 39.85 12.25 17.26
C LEU A 297 38.53 12.13 18.04
N TRP A 298 38.09 10.90 18.27
CA TRP A 298 36.86 10.58 18.99
C TRP A 298 37.21 10.05 20.39
N SER A 299 36.65 10.66 21.43
CA SER A 299 36.75 10.16 22.82
C SER A 299 35.38 9.66 23.27
N GLN A 300 35.35 8.49 23.90
CA GLN A 300 34.12 7.98 24.52
C GLN A 300 33.91 8.64 25.88
N VAL A 301 32.72 9.21 26.09
CA VAL A 301 32.37 9.95 27.31
C VAL A 301 31.04 9.48 27.91
N GLU A 302 30.93 9.58 29.23
CA GLU A 302 29.72 9.36 30.05
C GLU A 302 29.39 10.61 30.87
#